data_AF-A0A7S4CDT7-F1
#
_entry.id   AF-A0A7S4CDT7-F1
#
_cell.length_a   1.000
_cell.length_b   1.000
_cell.length_c   1.000
_cell.angle_alpha   90.00
_cell.angle_beta   90.00
_cell.angle_gamma   90.00
#
_symmetry.space_group_name_H-M   'P 1'
#
loop_
_entity.id
_entity.type
_entity.pdbx_description
1 polymer ?
#
loop_
_entity_poly.entity_id
_entity_poly.type
_entity_poly.pdbx_seq_one_letter_code
_entity_poly.pdbx_strand_id
1 'polypeptide(L)'
;CMAYETQDKIMKMNNWLEQNEFVPKGSAKAATELLWKDAEFPLVLGDVPIMVGSTHCRMHGLSPEQKVAIDEDEDEFGGYFIANGNECIVRLMVNSRSNYPIALERRSFAERGDMISPKAVVVRSTLPNGLSIPNSLLHEKTGVAHFSFQRGQQFLIPAAQVLMALKPISFYEFYQLFLPPERLESSQLDAEACRQRAANNVQMVWDVLKKSGQTSDTFDWVEFLGNSLKSNRVAVRWLPNPAYHSTRYIGEYVLRRHVLPHLNDSSPLSATGHREEKERKFQLLVHMVHKLFNYEDGL
;
A
#
# COMPACT_ATOMS: atom_id res chain seq x y z
N CYS A 1 34.37 -16.36 48.61
CA CYS A 1 34.23 -17.78 48.26
C CYS A 1 32.79 -18.22 48.52
N MET A 2 32.15 -18.82 47.50
CA MET A 2 30.86 -19.55 47.52
C MET A 2 29.62 -18.66 47.75
N ALA A 3 28.72 -18.34 46.82
CA ALA A 3 28.38 -18.82 45.48
C ALA A 3 27.99 -20.30 45.38
N TYR A 4 26.99 -20.78 46.14
CA TYR A 4 26.31 -22.06 45.86
C TYR A 4 24.89 -22.24 46.47
N GLU A 5 24.14 -21.17 46.81
CA GLU A 5 22.77 -21.35 47.36
C GLU A 5 21.63 -20.67 46.58
N THR A 6 21.92 -19.94 45.50
CA THR A 6 20.89 -19.23 44.71
C THR A 6 20.45 -19.95 43.44
N GLN A 7 21.17 -20.97 42.96
CA GLN A 7 20.79 -21.69 41.73
C GLN A 7 19.65 -22.67 41.94
N ASP A 8 19.56 -23.37 43.09
CA ASP A 8 18.49 -24.37 43.31
C ASP A 8 17.10 -23.75 43.52
N LYS A 9 17.02 -22.53 44.07
CA LYS A 9 15.75 -21.79 44.18
C LYS A 9 15.34 -21.17 42.84
N ILE A 10 16.29 -20.72 42.03
CA ILE A 10 16.02 -20.22 40.66
C ILE A 10 15.65 -21.37 39.72
N MET A 11 16.26 -22.55 39.87
CA MET A 11 15.94 -23.73 39.05
C MET A 11 14.60 -24.36 39.44
N LYS A 12 14.24 -24.36 40.74
CA LYS A 12 12.88 -24.74 41.20
C LYS A 12 11.82 -23.71 40.80
N MET A 13 12.15 -22.42 40.76
CA MET A 13 11.23 -21.38 40.28
C MET A 13 11.07 -21.41 38.75
N ASN A 14 12.14 -21.71 38.01
CA ASN A 14 12.07 -21.88 36.55
C ASN A 14 11.34 -23.17 36.16
N ASN A 15 11.55 -24.30 36.85
CA ASN A 15 10.74 -25.51 36.65
C ASN A 15 9.27 -25.31 37.07
N TRP A 16 9.00 -24.45 38.07
CA TRP A 16 7.63 -24.10 38.46
C TRP A 16 6.95 -23.16 37.45
N LEU A 17 7.71 -22.24 36.83
CA LEU A 17 7.23 -21.38 35.74
C LEU A 17 7.04 -22.13 34.41
N GLU A 18 7.84 -23.17 34.14
CA GLU A 18 7.66 -24.08 33.00
C GLU A 18 6.48 -25.06 33.19
N GLN A 19 6.15 -25.42 34.44
CA GLN A 19 4.99 -26.27 34.75
C GLN A 19 3.66 -25.50 34.86
N ASN A 20 3.72 -24.19 35.16
CA ASN A 20 2.56 -23.29 35.24
C ASN A 20 2.62 -22.20 34.15
N GLU A 21 2.85 -22.58 32.89
CA GLU A 21 2.82 -21.64 31.77
C GLU A 21 1.38 -21.08 31.56
N PHE A 22 1.08 -19.99 32.26
CA PHE A 22 -0.08 -19.13 32.03
C PHE A 22 0.16 -18.12 30.88
N VAL A 23 1.24 -18.29 30.10
CA VAL A 23 1.53 -17.46 28.93
C VAL A 23 1.36 -18.34 27.69
N PRO A 24 0.31 -18.12 26.88
CA PRO A 24 0.16 -18.75 25.58
C PRO A 24 1.33 -18.37 24.66
N LYS A 25 2.36 -19.21 24.58
CA LYS A 25 3.48 -19.07 23.64
C LYS A 25 3.28 -19.99 22.45
N GLY A 26 3.41 -19.44 21.25
CA GLY A 26 3.44 -20.19 20.00
C GLY A 26 4.79 -20.07 19.31
N SER A 27 5.30 -21.17 18.76
CA SER A 27 6.48 -21.12 17.88
C SER A 27 6.05 -20.70 16.48
N ALA A 28 6.54 -19.58 15.96
CA ALA A 28 6.35 -19.24 14.55
C ALA A 28 7.26 -20.11 13.68
N LYS A 29 6.66 -20.95 12.84
CA LYS A 29 7.37 -21.73 11.82
C LYS A 29 7.17 -21.07 10.47
N ALA A 30 8.26 -20.76 9.77
CA ALA A 30 8.22 -20.36 8.37
C ALA A 30 8.92 -21.41 7.52
N ALA A 31 8.26 -21.87 6.47
CA ALA A 31 8.91 -22.61 5.40
C ALA A 31 9.63 -21.61 4.51
N THR A 32 10.96 -21.61 4.56
CA THR A 32 11.78 -20.85 3.61
C THR A 32 12.05 -21.75 2.40
N GLU A 33 11.46 -21.43 1.24
CA GLU A 33 11.96 -21.93 -0.05
C GLU A 33 13.28 -21.23 -0.36
N LEU A 34 14.39 -21.83 0.07
CA LEU A 34 15.69 -21.52 -0.50
C LEU A 34 15.75 -22.15 -1.90
N LEU A 35 16.30 -21.42 -2.88
CA LEU A 35 16.47 -21.84 -4.29
C LEU A 35 17.42 -23.05 -4.49
N TRP A 36 17.57 -23.90 -3.48
CA TRP A 36 18.25 -25.18 -3.53
C TRP A 36 17.20 -26.28 -3.37
N LYS A 37 16.83 -26.88 -4.51
CA LYS A 37 16.01 -28.09 -4.71
C LYS A 37 15.53 -28.80 -3.44
N ASP A 38 14.21 -28.81 -3.25
CA ASP A 38 13.40 -29.83 -2.57
C ASP A 38 13.70 -30.15 -1.11
N ALA A 39 14.44 -29.31 -0.40
CA ALA A 39 14.70 -29.49 1.03
C ALA A 39 13.95 -28.46 1.88
N GLU A 40 12.89 -28.90 2.56
CA GLU A 40 12.20 -28.12 3.59
C GLU A 40 12.95 -28.25 4.92
N PHE A 41 13.46 -27.12 5.43
CA PHE A 41 14.05 -27.07 6.77
C PHE A 41 13.14 -26.23 7.68
N PRO A 42 12.62 -26.79 8.79
CA PRO A 42 11.82 -26.01 9.73
C PRO A 42 12.71 -24.97 10.43
N LEU A 43 12.46 -23.69 10.13
CA LEU A 43 13.11 -22.57 10.82
C LEU A 43 12.20 -22.07 11.93
N VAL A 44 12.70 -22.11 13.18
CA VAL A 44 12.03 -21.50 14.33
C VAL A 44 12.38 -20.02 14.35
N LEU A 45 11.38 -19.16 14.16
CA LEU A 45 11.55 -17.70 14.11
C LEU A 45 11.42 -17.01 15.48
N GLY A 46 11.34 -17.80 16.54
CA GLY A 46 11.09 -17.35 17.91
C GLY A 46 9.63 -17.53 18.34
N ASP A 47 9.37 -17.08 19.56
CA ASP A 47 8.05 -17.18 20.19
C ASP A 47 7.21 -15.94 19.88
N VAL A 48 5.96 -16.16 19.50
CA VAL A 48 4.98 -15.10 19.23
C VAL A 48 3.87 -15.21 20.29
N PRO A 49 3.47 -14.08 20.91
CA PRO A 49 2.37 -14.10 21.87
C PRO A 49 1.06 -14.53 21.17
N ILE A 50 0.37 -15.50 21.75
CA ILE A 50 -0.92 -15.97 21.25
C ILE A 50 -2.05 -15.19 21.95
N MET A 51 -3.07 -14.80 21.19
CA MET A 51 -4.26 -14.16 21.75
C MET A 51 -5.07 -15.17 22.56
N VAL A 52 -5.43 -14.82 23.79
CA VAL A 52 -6.27 -15.61 24.68
C VAL A 52 -7.62 -15.87 24.02
N GLY A 53 -8.09 -17.12 24.02
CA GLY A 53 -9.33 -17.56 23.36
C GLY A 53 -9.26 -17.70 21.82
N SER A 54 -8.15 -17.36 21.17
CA SER A 54 -7.97 -17.57 19.72
C SER A 54 -7.78 -19.04 19.36
N THR A 55 -7.86 -19.39 18.07
CA THR A 55 -7.71 -20.78 17.57
C THR A 55 -6.43 -21.51 17.96
N HIS A 56 -5.37 -20.76 18.32
CA HIS A 56 -4.10 -21.32 18.75
C HIS A 56 -3.94 -21.30 20.28
N CYS A 57 -4.89 -20.72 21.01
CA CYS A 57 -4.91 -20.73 22.47
C CYS A 57 -5.38 -22.10 22.98
N ARG A 58 -4.80 -22.56 24.08
CA ARG A 58 -5.19 -23.81 24.75
C ARG A 58 -6.66 -23.84 25.18
N MET A 59 -7.24 -22.67 25.46
CA MET A 59 -8.66 -22.54 25.86
C MET A 59 -9.65 -22.62 24.71
N HIS A 60 -9.17 -22.68 23.46
CA HIS A 60 -10.06 -22.65 22.31
C HIS A 60 -10.97 -23.87 22.25
N GLY A 61 -12.28 -23.63 22.30
CA GLY A 61 -13.30 -24.68 22.19
C GLY A 61 -13.54 -25.48 23.47
N LEU A 62 -12.95 -25.09 24.61
CA LEU A 62 -13.24 -25.71 25.90
C LEU A 62 -14.61 -25.27 26.44
N SER A 63 -15.31 -26.20 27.11
CA SER A 63 -16.52 -25.88 27.87
C SER A 63 -16.18 -25.10 29.16
N PRO A 64 -17.14 -24.39 29.78
CA PRO A 64 -16.91 -23.69 31.04
C PRO A 64 -16.32 -24.59 32.13
N GLU A 65 -16.78 -25.84 32.24
CA GLU A 65 -16.26 -26.80 33.22
C GLU A 65 -14.80 -27.20 32.92
N GLN A 66 -14.45 -27.30 31.62
CA GLN A 66 -13.09 -27.62 31.19
C GLN A 66 -12.12 -26.45 31.39
N LYS A 67 -12.59 -25.19 31.31
CA LYS A 67 -11.80 -24.00 31.65
C LYS A 67 -11.48 -23.98 33.14
N VAL A 68 -12.48 -24.18 33.99
CA VAL A 68 -12.28 -24.29 35.45
C VAL A 68 -11.29 -25.41 35.79
N ALA A 69 -11.34 -26.53 35.06
CA ALA A 69 -10.42 -27.66 35.26
C ALA A 69 -8.94 -27.37 34.89
N ILE A 70 -8.67 -26.27 34.17
CA ILE A 70 -7.31 -25.79 33.86
C ILE A 70 -6.97 -24.48 34.59
N ASP A 71 -7.69 -24.20 35.69
CA ASP A 71 -7.54 -23.01 36.53
C ASP A 71 -7.84 -21.67 35.83
N GLU A 72 -8.72 -21.69 34.83
CA GLU A 72 -9.21 -20.50 34.11
C GLU A 72 -10.65 -20.17 34.54
N ASP A 73 -11.06 -18.91 34.38
CA ASP A 73 -12.43 -18.49 34.67
C ASP A 73 -13.45 -19.14 33.72
N GLU A 74 -14.60 -19.57 34.26
CA GLU A 74 -15.68 -20.20 33.49
C GLU A 74 -16.18 -19.29 32.35
N ASP A 75 -16.25 -17.99 32.63
CA ASP A 75 -16.68 -16.93 31.73
C ASP A 75 -15.50 -16.20 31.04
N GLU A 76 -14.31 -16.79 30.98
CA GLU A 76 -13.15 -16.17 30.30
C GLU A 76 -13.46 -15.86 28.83
N PHE A 77 -13.43 -14.57 28.47
CA PHE A 77 -13.86 -14.02 27.18
C PHE A 77 -12.74 -13.95 26.15
N GLY A 78 -11.48 -13.86 26.58
CA GLY A 78 -10.30 -13.73 25.73
C GLY A 78 -10.22 -12.39 24.97
N GLY A 79 -9.46 -12.38 23.87
CA GLY A 79 -9.30 -11.19 23.00
C GLY A 79 -8.15 -10.26 23.39
N TYR A 80 -7.32 -10.66 24.35
CA TYR A 80 -6.11 -9.96 24.78
C TYR A 80 -4.87 -10.87 24.65
N PHE A 81 -3.70 -10.30 24.89
CA PHE A 81 -2.41 -10.99 24.90
C PHE A 81 -1.78 -10.89 26.28
N ILE A 82 -1.02 -11.90 26.67
CA ILE A 82 -0.23 -11.87 27.91
C ILE A 82 1.23 -11.60 27.52
N ALA A 83 1.75 -10.45 27.95
CA ALA A 83 3.12 -10.01 27.67
C ALA A 83 3.83 -9.64 28.98
N ASN A 84 4.89 -10.38 29.32
CA ASN A 84 5.65 -10.22 30.57
C ASN A 84 4.76 -10.23 31.83
N GLY A 85 3.75 -11.10 31.85
CA GLY A 85 2.79 -11.21 32.96
C GLY A 85 1.71 -10.13 32.99
N ASN A 86 1.65 -9.23 32.00
CA ASN A 86 0.59 -8.22 31.88
C ASN A 86 -0.39 -8.59 30.77
N GLU A 87 -1.67 -8.35 31.01
CA GLU A 87 -2.70 -8.42 29.99
C GLU A 87 -2.68 -7.15 29.14
N CYS A 88 -2.63 -7.33 27.83
CA CYS A 88 -2.52 -6.25 26.86
C CYS A 88 -3.47 -6.47 25.71
N ILE A 89 -4.21 -5.43 25.32
CA ILE A 89 -5.15 -5.48 24.19
C ILE A 89 -4.59 -4.63 23.04
N VAL A 90 -4.72 -5.15 21.82
CA VAL A 90 -4.49 -4.34 20.61
C VAL A 90 -5.73 -3.48 20.38
N ARG A 91 -5.61 -2.17 20.63
CA ARG A 91 -6.71 -1.24 20.48
C ARG A 91 -7.18 -1.13 19.02
N LEU A 92 -8.49 -1.17 18.81
CA LEU A 92 -9.10 -0.89 17.51
C LEU A 92 -8.84 0.56 17.10
N MET A 93 -8.28 0.75 15.90
CA MET A 93 -8.02 2.08 15.33
C MET A 93 -9.00 2.39 14.19
N VAL A 94 -9.63 3.56 14.27
CA VAL A 94 -10.44 4.10 13.18
C VAL A 94 -9.49 4.62 12.09
N ASN A 95 -9.63 4.10 10.88
CA ASN A 95 -8.84 4.48 9.72
C ASN A 95 -9.74 5.00 8.59
N SER A 96 -9.15 5.70 7.61
CA SER A 96 -9.87 6.13 6.41
C SER A 96 -10.44 4.94 5.64
N ARG A 97 -11.57 5.13 4.94
CA ARG A 97 -12.18 4.07 4.12
C ARG A 97 -11.16 3.46 3.14
N SER A 98 -11.06 2.13 3.14
CA SER A 98 -10.21 1.40 2.19
C SER A 98 -10.81 1.41 0.78
N ASN A 99 -9.94 1.40 -0.23
CA ASN A 99 -10.26 1.18 -1.64
C ASN A 99 -11.34 2.14 -2.19
N TYR A 100 -11.40 3.37 -1.65
CA TYR A 100 -12.33 4.40 -2.09
C TYR A 100 -11.58 5.74 -2.24
N PRO A 101 -11.58 6.36 -3.44
CA PRO A 101 -10.96 7.66 -3.63
C PRO A 101 -11.74 8.77 -2.92
N ILE A 102 -11.09 9.48 -2.01
CA ILE A 102 -11.65 10.58 -1.24
C ILE A 102 -10.99 11.88 -1.70
N ALA A 103 -11.77 12.82 -2.22
CA ALA A 103 -11.33 14.19 -2.45
C ALA A 103 -11.35 14.94 -1.12
N LEU A 104 -10.28 15.65 -0.80
CA LEU A 104 -10.16 16.38 0.44
C LEU A 104 -9.18 17.55 0.32
N GLU A 105 -9.36 18.54 1.19
CA GLU A 105 -8.51 19.72 1.27
C GLU A 105 -7.79 19.77 2.62
N ARG A 106 -6.45 19.88 2.59
CA ARG A 106 -5.59 19.96 3.77
C ARG A 106 -4.43 20.91 3.53
N ARG A 107 -4.18 21.80 4.49
CA ARG A 107 -2.99 22.69 4.49
C ARG A 107 -1.67 21.91 4.38
N SER A 108 -1.61 20.74 5.01
CA SER A 108 -0.43 19.86 4.98
C SER A 108 -0.10 19.25 3.60
N PHE A 109 -0.94 19.45 2.58
CA PHE A 109 -0.55 19.17 1.20
C PHE A 109 0.24 20.30 0.56
N ALA A 110 -0.17 21.55 0.81
CA ALA A 110 0.57 22.74 0.34
C ALA A 110 1.95 22.86 1.02
N GLU A 111 2.09 22.40 2.26
CA GLU A 111 3.38 22.35 2.98
C GLU A 111 4.41 21.40 2.33
N ARG A 112 3.99 20.54 1.39
CA ARG A 112 4.88 19.58 0.71
C ARG A 112 5.64 20.20 -0.47
N GLY A 113 5.28 21.40 -0.88
CA GLY A 113 5.96 22.15 -1.93
C GLY A 113 5.17 23.39 -2.34
N ASP A 114 5.86 24.48 -2.61
CA ASP A 114 5.27 25.81 -2.86
C ASP A 114 4.24 25.83 -3.99
N MET A 115 4.40 24.93 -4.97
CA MET A 115 3.53 24.79 -6.12
C MET A 115 2.39 23.80 -5.90
N ILE A 116 2.30 23.10 -4.78
CA ILE A 116 1.25 22.11 -4.53
C ILE A 116 -0.03 22.78 -3.97
N SER A 117 -1.18 22.43 -4.54
CA SER A 117 -2.51 22.83 -4.06
C SER A 117 -2.85 22.13 -2.74
N PRO A 118 -3.61 22.78 -1.84
CA PRO A 118 -4.12 22.11 -0.64
C PRO A 118 -5.17 21.04 -0.96
N LYS A 119 -5.69 20.95 -2.18
CA LYS A 119 -6.67 19.94 -2.59
C LYS A 119 -5.99 18.70 -3.19
N ALA A 120 -6.49 17.53 -2.84
CA ALA A 120 -5.99 16.26 -3.35
C ALA A 120 -7.07 15.17 -3.36
N VAL A 121 -6.84 14.11 -4.13
CA VAL A 121 -7.59 12.86 -4.03
C VAL A 121 -6.71 11.81 -3.40
N VAL A 122 -7.14 11.21 -2.29
CA VAL A 122 -6.40 10.13 -1.60
C VAL A 122 -7.16 8.81 -1.68
N VAL A 123 -6.43 7.71 -1.77
CA VAL A 123 -6.99 6.36 -1.70
C VAL A 123 -6.09 5.48 -0.85
N ARG A 124 -6.70 4.73 0.08
CA ARG A 124 -5.99 3.74 0.89
C ARG A 124 -6.19 2.37 0.26
N SER A 125 -5.17 1.89 -0.47
CA SER A 125 -5.19 0.57 -1.10
C SER A 125 -4.93 -0.52 -0.07
N THR A 126 -5.94 -1.27 0.35
CA THR A 126 -5.78 -2.39 1.30
C THR A 126 -5.67 -3.71 0.55
N LEU A 127 -4.58 -4.45 0.83
CA LEU A 127 -4.28 -5.76 0.29
C LEU A 127 -5.03 -6.87 1.05
N PRO A 128 -5.21 -8.07 0.45
CA PRO A 128 -5.85 -9.21 1.12
C PRO A 128 -5.17 -9.64 2.43
N ASN A 129 -3.86 -9.37 2.56
CA ASN A 129 -3.10 -9.64 3.78
C ASN A 129 -3.22 -8.54 4.86
N GLY A 130 -4.14 -7.58 4.69
CA GLY A 130 -4.39 -6.49 5.63
C GLY A 130 -3.45 -5.29 5.50
N LEU A 131 -2.33 -5.41 4.77
CA LEU A 131 -1.42 -4.28 4.55
C LEU A 131 -2.10 -3.19 3.72
N SER A 132 -1.89 -1.93 4.10
CA SER A 132 -2.48 -0.78 3.41
C SER A 132 -1.39 0.12 2.83
N ILE A 133 -1.54 0.50 1.57
CA ILE A 133 -0.64 1.37 0.83
C ILE A 133 -1.40 2.64 0.46
N PRO A 134 -1.07 3.80 1.06
CA PRO A 134 -1.72 5.06 0.71
C PRO A 134 -1.18 5.59 -0.62
N ASN A 135 -2.10 5.98 -1.50
CA ASN A 135 -1.81 6.68 -2.73
C ASN A 135 -2.55 8.03 -2.73
N SER A 136 -1.96 9.05 -3.32
CA SER A 136 -2.60 10.36 -3.47
C SER A 136 -2.31 11.00 -4.82
N LEU A 137 -3.30 11.66 -5.39
CA LEU A 137 -3.14 12.60 -6.48
C LEU A 137 -3.06 14.01 -5.90
N LEU A 138 -1.92 14.65 -6.07
CA LEU A 138 -1.70 16.04 -5.69
C LEU A 138 -1.83 16.92 -6.93
N HIS A 139 -2.61 17.99 -6.83
CA HIS A 139 -2.71 18.97 -7.89
C HIS A 139 -1.61 20.02 -7.69
N GLU A 140 -0.84 20.31 -8.73
CA GLU A 140 0.07 21.45 -8.75
C GLU A 140 -0.69 22.70 -9.24
N LYS A 141 -0.36 23.89 -8.73
CA LYS A 141 -0.90 25.19 -9.16
C LYS A 141 -0.64 25.47 -10.64
N THR A 142 0.40 24.85 -11.20
CA THR A 142 0.66 24.87 -12.63
C THR A 142 -0.42 24.11 -13.40
N GLY A 143 -1.16 23.18 -12.78
CA GLY A 143 -2.22 22.35 -13.35
C GLY A 143 -1.83 20.90 -13.64
N VAL A 144 -0.60 20.50 -13.25
CA VAL A 144 -0.14 19.11 -13.37
C VAL A 144 -0.60 18.28 -12.18
N ALA A 145 -1.25 17.14 -12.45
CA ALA A 145 -1.58 16.16 -11.43
C ALA A 145 -0.40 15.19 -11.20
N HIS A 146 0.01 15.04 -9.94
CA HIS A 146 1.08 14.14 -9.51
C HIS A 146 0.52 12.94 -8.75
N PHE A 147 0.77 11.74 -9.23
CA PHE A 147 0.58 10.51 -8.48
C PHE A 147 1.69 10.35 -7.44
N SER A 148 1.29 10.06 -6.21
CA SER A 148 2.19 9.96 -5.08
C SER A 148 1.98 8.71 -4.26
N PHE A 149 3.09 8.17 -3.76
CA PHE A 149 3.15 7.10 -2.78
C PHE A 149 4.31 7.34 -1.82
N GLN A 150 4.28 6.65 -0.67
CA GLN A 150 5.25 6.84 0.41
C GLN A 150 6.11 5.58 0.60
N ARG A 151 7.44 5.75 0.65
CA ARG A 151 8.43 4.71 1.02
C ARG A 151 9.62 5.36 1.72
N GLY A 152 9.48 5.62 3.02
CA GLY A 152 10.44 6.41 3.82
C GLY A 152 10.42 7.91 3.47
N GLN A 153 10.29 8.23 2.19
CA GLN A 153 10.04 9.55 1.63
C GLN A 153 8.86 9.54 0.66
N GLN A 154 8.40 10.72 0.29
CA GLN A 154 7.36 10.90 -0.72
C GLN A 154 7.94 10.83 -2.13
N PHE A 155 7.33 10.01 -2.98
CA PHE A 155 7.59 10.01 -4.41
C PHE A 155 6.46 10.72 -5.13
N LEU A 156 6.80 11.57 -6.11
CA LEU A 156 5.87 12.28 -6.98
C LEU A 156 6.19 11.91 -8.42
N ILE A 157 5.19 11.39 -9.12
CA ILE A 157 5.30 10.97 -10.51
C ILE A 157 4.14 11.62 -11.24
N PRO A 158 4.36 12.32 -12.38
CA PRO A 158 3.26 12.84 -13.17
C PRO A 158 2.22 11.75 -13.44
N ALA A 159 0.94 12.03 -13.14
CA ALA A 159 -0.13 11.04 -13.26
C ALA A 159 -0.25 10.49 -14.69
N ALA A 160 0.04 11.34 -15.68
CA ALA A 160 0.11 10.97 -17.09
C ALA A 160 1.16 9.90 -17.40
N GLN A 161 2.35 10.00 -16.81
CA GLN A 161 3.41 8.99 -16.97
C GLN A 161 2.94 7.64 -16.42
N VAL A 162 2.22 7.64 -15.29
CA VAL A 162 1.65 6.42 -14.72
C VAL A 162 0.55 5.85 -15.62
N LEU A 163 -0.34 6.70 -16.14
CA LEU A 163 -1.42 6.29 -17.05
C LEU A 163 -0.88 5.61 -18.32
N MET A 164 0.10 6.22 -18.97
CA MET A 164 0.70 5.66 -20.20
C MET A 164 1.53 4.40 -19.93
N ALA A 165 2.11 4.26 -18.73
CA ALA A 165 2.78 3.03 -18.31
C ALA A 165 1.80 1.88 -18.01
N LEU A 166 0.56 2.20 -17.61
CA LEU A 166 -0.50 1.21 -17.40
C LEU A 166 -1.11 0.77 -18.74
N LYS A 167 -1.42 1.71 -19.63
CA LYS A 167 -2.03 1.44 -20.93
C LYS A 167 -1.40 2.36 -21.99
N PRO A 168 -0.80 1.81 -23.05
CA PRO A 168 -0.41 2.62 -24.21
C PRO A 168 -1.65 3.28 -24.80
N ILE A 169 -1.67 4.61 -24.81
CA ILE A 169 -2.78 5.43 -25.31
C ILE A 169 -2.22 6.51 -26.23
N SER A 170 -2.94 6.77 -27.32
CA SER A 170 -2.58 7.86 -28.23
C SER A 170 -2.83 9.23 -27.59
N PHE A 171 -2.20 10.29 -28.10
CA PHE A 171 -2.46 11.65 -27.61
C PHE A 171 -3.94 12.03 -27.73
N TYR A 172 -4.58 11.66 -28.84
CA TYR A 172 -5.98 11.96 -29.07
C TYR A 172 -6.89 11.25 -28.06
N GLU A 173 -6.63 9.97 -27.79
CA GLU A 173 -7.35 9.21 -26.76
C GLU A 173 -7.11 9.78 -25.37
N PHE A 174 -5.86 10.13 -25.04
CA PHE A 174 -5.51 10.80 -23.78
C PHE A 174 -6.28 12.11 -23.61
N TYR A 175 -6.34 12.93 -24.66
CA TYR A 175 -7.07 14.20 -24.64
C TYR A 175 -8.57 13.99 -24.43
N GLN A 176 -9.18 13.09 -25.19
CA GLN A 176 -10.60 12.76 -25.05
C GLN A 176 -10.95 12.23 -23.65
N LEU A 177 -10.08 11.45 -23.03
CA LEU A 177 -10.31 10.94 -21.68
C LEU A 177 -10.47 12.05 -20.66
N PHE A 178 -9.79 13.19 -20.78
CA PHE A 178 -9.81 14.25 -19.77
C PHE A 178 -10.66 15.46 -20.14
N LEU A 179 -11.30 15.45 -21.31
CA LEU A 179 -12.32 16.44 -21.62
C LEU A 179 -13.54 16.23 -20.73
N PRO A 180 -14.15 17.33 -20.21
CA PRO A 180 -15.43 17.22 -19.54
C PRO A 180 -16.49 16.72 -20.53
N PRO A 181 -17.43 15.86 -20.09
CA PRO A 181 -18.53 15.42 -20.94
C PRO A 181 -19.38 16.62 -21.39
N GLU A 182 -19.93 16.58 -22.61
CA GLU A 182 -20.71 17.67 -23.22
C GLU A 182 -21.96 18.11 -22.42
N ARG A 183 -22.34 17.39 -21.36
CA ARG A 183 -23.61 17.57 -20.63
C ARG A 183 -23.49 18.47 -19.38
N LEU A 184 -22.98 19.68 -19.53
CA LEU A 184 -23.16 20.72 -18.52
C LEU A 184 -24.07 21.82 -19.10
N GLU A 185 -25.36 21.72 -18.79
CA GLU A 185 -26.39 22.76 -19.00
C GLU A 185 -26.28 23.90 -17.96
N SER A 186 -25.20 23.96 -17.18
CA SER A 186 -24.87 25.15 -16.39
C SER A 186 -24.41 26.28 -17.33
N SER A 187 -24.66 27.53 -16.92
CA SER A 187 -24.29 28.77 -17.60
C SER A 187 -23.13 28.60 -18.58
N GLN A 188 -23.35 28.88 -19.87
CA GLN A 188 -22.39 28.63 -20.96
C GLN A 188 -20.95 29.13 -20.67
N LEU A 189 -20.82 30.16 -19.82
CA LEU A 189 -19.55 30.73 -19.34
C LEU A 189 -18.74 29.79 -18.43
N ASP A 190 -19.39 29.00 -17.56
CA ASP A 190 -18.71 28.08 -16.64
C ASP A 190 -18.27 26.80 -17.35
N ALA A 191 -19.08 26.32 -18.30
CA ALA A 191 -18.77 25.14 -19.10
C ALA A 191 -17.57 25.36 -20.03
N GLU A 192 -17.46 26.55 -20.64
CA GLU A 192 -16.31 26.92 -21.47
C GLU A 192 -15.03 27.05 -20.64
N ALA A 193 -15.11 27.65 -19.45
CA ALA A 193 -13.98 27.77 -18.54
C ALA A 193 -13.48 26.39 -18.06
N CYS A 194 -14.38 25.45 -17.78
CA CYS A 194 -14.04 24.08 -17.42
C CYS A 194 -13.40 23.32 -18.61
N ARG A 195 -13.95 23.46 -19.83
CA ARG A 195 -13.34 22.91 -21.04
C ARG A 195 -11.94 23.46 -21.28
N GLN A 196 -11.76 24.78 -21.16
CA GLN A 196 -10.46 25.42 -21.36
C GLN A 196 -9.46 24.98 -20.30
N ARG A 197 -9.87 24.83 -19.04
CA ARG A 197 -8.99 24.36 -17.96
C ARG A 197 -8.61 22.89 -18.14
N ALA A 198 -9.56 22.04 -18.50
CA ALA A 198 -9.28 20.65 -18.85
C ALA A 198 -8.31 20.55 -20.04
N ALA A 199 -8.53 21.34 -21.10
CA ALA A 199 -7.64 21.40 -22.25
C ALA A 199 -6.23 21.88 -21.85
N ASN A 200 -6.12 22.90 -21.00
CA ASN A 200 -4.84 23.38 -20.48
C ASN A 200 -4.14 22.30 -19.63
N ASN A 201 -4.87 21.60 -18.76
CA ASN A 201 -4.33 20.51 -17.94
C ASN A 201 -3.80 19.35 -18.78
N VAL A 202 -4.52 18.97 -19.84
CA VAL A 202 -4.03 17.97 -20.80
C VAL A 202 -2.81 18.47 -21.56
N GLN A 203 -2.83 19.72 -22.01
CA GLN A 203 -1.72 20.31 -22.76
C GLN A 203 -0.45 20.37 -21.90
N MET A 204 -0.55 20.70 -20.62
CA MET A 204 0.62 20.77 -19.73
C MET A 204 1.15 19.39 -19.37
N VAL A 205 0.26 18.42 -19.18
CA VAL A 205 0.63 17.03 -19.11
C VAL A 205 1.46 16.65 -20.35
N TRP A 206 0.97 17.00 -21.54
CA TRP A 206 1.67 16.71 -22.79
C TRP A 206 2.99 17.44 -22.92
N ASP A 207 3.09 18.67 -22.43
CA ASP A 207 4.34 19.44 -22.45
C ASP A 207 5.40 18.83 -21.51
N VAL A 208 5.00 18.23 -20.39
CA VAL A 208 5.90 17.42 -19.54
C VAL A 208 6.44 16.21 -20.31
N LEU A 209 5.61 15.59 -21.16
CA LEU A 209 6.02 14.46 -22.00
C LEU A 209 6.90 14.90 -23.18
N LYS A 210 6.63 16.05 -23.79
CA LYS A 210 7.51 16.63 -24.81
C LYS A 210 8.89 16.98 -24.24
N LYS A 211 8.94 17.49 -23.00
CA LYS A 211 10.21 17.76 -22.30
C LYS A 211 11.02 16.49 -22.05
N SER A 212 10.42 15.30 -22.02
CA SER A 212 11.17 14.04 -21.95
C SER A 212 11.75 13.59 -23.31
N GLY A 213 11.50 14.33 -24.39
CA GLY A 213 12.08 14.11 -25.72
C GLY A 213 11.50 12.90 -26.46
N GLN A 214 10.33 12.40 -26.05
CA GLN A 214 9.83 11.09 -26.44
C GLN A 214 8.45 11.21 -27.09
N THR A 215 8.43 11.25 -28.42
CA THR A 215 7.21 11.41 -29.24
C THR A 215 7.02 10.23 -30.19
N SER A 216 7.12 9.00 -29.68
CA SER A 216 6.99 7.78 -30.49
C SER A 216 5.94 6.85 -29.90
N ASP A 217 5.05 6.33 -30.74
CA ASP A 217 4.07 5.27 -30.40
C ASP A 217 4.74 3.97 -29.94
N THR A 218 6.05 3.81 -30.19
CA THR A 218 6.87 2.68 -29.79
C THR A 218 7.54 2.89 -28.42
N PHE A 219 7.23 3.99 -27.73
CA PHE A 219 7.93 4.34 -26.50
C PHE A 219 7.52 3.48 -25.30
N ASP A 220 8.50 2.87 -24.63
CA ASP A 220 8.27 2.05 -23.44
C ASP A 220 8.18 2.93 -22.18
N TRP A 221 6.96 3.37 -21.87
CA TRP A 221 6.65 4.16 -20.67
C TRP A 221 6.97 3.45 -19.36
N VAL A 222 6.97 2.11 -19.36
CA VAL A 222 7.31 1.31 -18.17
C VAL A 222 8.81 1.37 -17.91
N GLU A 223 9.63 1.22 -18.96
CA GLU A 223 11.07 1.41 -18.84
C GLU A 223 11.43 2.84 -18.45
N PHE A 224 10.76 3.84 -19.02
CA PHE A 224 10.96 5.24 -18.64
C PHE A 224 10.67 5.49 -17.16
N LEU A 225 9.55 4.98 -16.65
CA LEU A 225 9.21 5.04 -15.23
C LEU A 225 10.30 4.42 -14.35
N GLY A 226 10.83 3.26 -14.77
CA GLY A 226 11.95 2.62 -14.09
C GLY A 226 13.22 3.48 -14.11
N ASN A 227 13.51 4.16 -15.22
CA ASN A 227 14.68 5.01 -15.36
C ASN A 227 14.57 6.30 -14.51
N SER A 228 13.42 6.96 -14.52
CA SER A 228 13.16 8.18 -13.73
C SER A 228 13.45 7.97 -12.24
N LEU A 229 13.10 6.78 -11.71
CA LEU A 229 13.28 6.42 -10.30
C LEU A 229 14.70 5.96 -9.94
N LYS A 230 15.52 5.54 -10.92
CA LYS A 230 16.91 5.09 -10.69
C LYS A 230 17.87 6.24 -10.38
N SER A 231 17.53 7.47 -10.74
CA SER A 231 18.40 8.65 -10.61
C SER A 231 18.80 8.95 -9.16
N ASN A 232 17.96 8.59 -8.17
CA ASN A 232 18.21 8.82 -6.75
C ASN A 232 18.45 7.50 -5.98
N ARG A 233 19.61 6.88 -6.19
CA ARG A 233 19.95 5.52 -5.69
C ARG A 233 19.87 5.36 -4.17
N VAL A 234 20.14 6.40 -3.40
CA VAL A 234 20.11 6.34 -1.92
C VAL A 234 18.68 6.19 -1.42
N ALA A 235 17.74 6.90 -2.02
CA ALA A 235 16.35 6.91 -1.60
C ALA A 235 15.54 5.68 -2.07
N VAL A 236 16.09 4.86 -2.95
CA VAL A 236 15.40 3.74 -3.60
C VAL A 236 16.01 2.37 -3.28
N ARG A 237 16.65 2.21 -2.11
CA ARG A 237 17.22 0.92 -1.67
C ARG A 237 16.19 -0.22 -1.59
N TRP A 238 14.91 0.11 -1.48
CA TRP A 238 13.79 -0.83 -1.50
C TRP A 238 13.44 -1.34 -2.90
N LEU A 239 13.98 -0.74 -3.97
CA LEU A 239 13.82 -1.25 -5.32
C LEU A 239 14.63 -2.54 -5.52
N PRO A 240 14.17 -3.44 -6.39
CA PRO A 240 14.94 -4.60 -6.81
C PRO A 240 16.34 -4.18 -7.27
N ASN A 241 17.36 -4.96 -6.91
CA ASN A 241 18.74 -4.63 -7.21
C ASN A 241 18.91 -4.49 -8.74
N PRO A 242 19.31 -3.31 -9.25
CA PRO A 242 19.45 -3.09 -10.69
C PRO A 242 20.55 -3.93 -11.33
N ALA A 243 21.43 -4.58 -10.56
CA ALA A 243 22.41 -5.54 -11.07
C ALA A 243 21.76 -6.83 -11.61
N TYR A 244 20.58 -7.21 -11.10
CA TYR A 244 19.90 -8.46 -11.47
C TYR A 244 18.59 -8.22 -12.23
N HIS A 245 18.15 -6.96 -12.33
CA HIS A 245 16.85 -6.63 -12.88
C HIS A 245 16.92 -5.50 -13.92
N SER A 246 16.23 -5.68 -15.03
CA SER A 246 16.12 -4.67 -16.09
C SER A 246 15.39 -3.41 -15.61
N THR A 247 15.61 -2.28 -16.28
CA THR A 247 14.91 -1.03 -15.99
C THR A 247 13.40 -1.18 -16.14
N ARG A 248 12.96 -1.87 -17.18
CA ARG A 248 11.55 -2.23 -17.38
C ARG A 248 10.98 -3.04 -16.21
N TYR A 249 11.71 -4.02 -15.68
CA TYR A 249 11.27 -4.79 -14.51
C TYR A 249 11.06 -3.89 -13.29
N ILE A 250 11.94 -2.91 -13.08
CA ILE A 250 11.79 -1.93 -12.00
C ILE A 250 10.54 -1.07 -12.18
N GLY A 251 10.22 -0.67 -13.42
CA GLY A 251 8.96 0.00 -13.74
C GLY A 251 7.74 -0.85 -13.39
N GLU A 252 7.70 -2.11 -13.84
CA GLU A 252 6.63 -3.06 -13.50
C GLU A 252 6.51 -3.29 -11.99
N TYR A 253 7.64 -3.40 -11.29
CA TYR A 253 7.67 -3.56 -9.84
C TYR A 253 6.99 -2.39 -9.14
N VAL A 254 7.26 -1.16 -9.58
CA VAL A 254 6.64 0.05 -9.02
C VAL A 254 5.14 0.07 -9.31
N LEU A 255 4.74 -0.18 -10.56
CA LEU A 255 3.32 -0.25 -10.93
C LEU A 255 2.57 -1.30 -10.12
N ARG A 256 3.14 -2.50 -9.94
CA ARG A 256 2.49 -3.58 -9.20
C ARG A 256 2.45 -3.31 -7.70
N ARG A 257 3.56 -2.91 -7.08
CA ARG A 257 3.68 -2.81 -5.61
C ARG A 257 3.21 -1.48 -5.03
N HIS A 258 3.16 -0.41 -5.81
CA HIS A 258 2.91 0.95 -5.31
C HIS A 258 1.72 1.63 -5.95
N VAL A 259 1.39 1.34 -7.22
CA VAL A 259 0.26 1.95 -7.90
C VAL A 259 -0.99 1.08 -7.71
N LEU A 260 -1.92 1.56 -6.87
CA LEU A 260 -3.25 0.97 -6.63
C LEU A 260 -3.19 -0.57 -6.44
N PRO A 261 -2.36 -1.08 -5.53
CA PRO A 261 -2.04 -2.51 -5.45
C PRO A 261 -3.20 -3.40 -4.98
N HIS A 262 -4.28 -2.80 -4.49
CA HIS A 262 -5.53 -3.51 -4.14
C HIS A 262 -6.27 -4.07 -5.36
N LEU A 263 -5.93 -3.60 -6.57
CA LEU A 263 -6.48 -4.08 -7.84
C LEU A 263 -5.65 -5.20 -8.48
N ASN A 264 -4.57 -5.63 -7.83
CA ASN A 264 -3.78 -6.76 -8.30
C ASN A 264 -4.51 -8.07 -8.00
N ASP A 265 -4.36 -9.04 -8.89
CA ASP A 265 -4.80 -10.41 -8.65
C ASP A 265 -3.79 -11.14 -7.74
N SER A 266 -4.29 -12.20 -7.09
CA SER A 266 -3.50 -13.04 -6.19
C SER A 266 -2.39 -13.81 -6.91
N SER A 267 -2.58 -14.16 -8.19
CA SER A 267 -1.59 -14.83 -9.02
C SER A 267 -1.05 -13.91 -10.11
N PRO A 268 0.24 -13.55 -10.11
CA PRO A 268 0.86 -12.72 -11.13
C PRO A 268 1.21 -13.47 -12.43
N LEU A 269 0.77 -14.71 -12.65
CA LEU A 269 1.45 -15.62 -13.59
C LEU A 269 0.81 -15.75 -14.98
N SER A 270 -0.30 -15.08 -15.28
CA SER A 270 -0.88 -15.08 -16.64
C SER A 270 -0.67 -13.73 -17.34
N ALA A 271 -0.21 -13.77 -18.59
CA ALA A 271 -0.06 -12.58 -19.42
C ALA A 271 -1.40 -11.82 -19.60
N THR A 272 -2.51 -12.54 -19.58
CA THR A 272 -3.87 -11.97 -19.61
C THR A 272 -4.21 -11.25 -18.30
N GLY A 273 -3.92 -11.85 -17.14
CA GLY A 273 -4.15 -11.24 -15.83
C GLY A 273 -3.41 -9.92 -15.66
N HIS A 274 -2.17 -9.85 -16.10
CA HIS A 274 -1.41 -8.60 -16.08
C HIS A 274 -2.05 -7.46 -16.90
N ARG A 275 -2.68 -7.79 -18.03
CA ARG A 275 -3.37 -6.78 -18.85
C ARG A 275 -4.63 -6.27 -18.15
N GLU A 276 -5.41 -7.17 -17.55
CA GLU A 276 -6.65 -6.82 -16.84
C GLU A 276 -6.38 -6.05 -15.53
N GLU A 277 -5.33 -6.41 -14.79
CA GLU A 277 -4.85 -5.62 -13.63
C GLU A 277 -4.52 -4.18 -14.02
N LYS A 278 -3.76 -4.01 -15.12
CA LYS A 278 -3.38 -2.68 -15.62
C LYS A 278 -4.59 -1.88 -16.08
N GLU A 279 -5.55 -2.51 -16.76
CA GLU A 279 -6.80 -1.85 -17.19
C GLU A 279 -7.64 -1.37 -16.00
N ARG A 280 -7.83 -2.20 -14.96
CA ARG A 280 -8.54 -1.80 -13.73
C ARG A 280 -7.87 -0.60 -13.06
N LYS A 281 -6.54 -0.63 -12.95
CA LYS A 281 -5.76 0.49 -12.40
C LYS A 281 -5.90 1.75 -13.23
N PHE A 282 -5.85 1.60 -14.56
CA PHE A 282 -6.00 2.70 -15.50
C PHE A 282 -7.36 3.40 -15.31
N GLN A 283 -8.46 2.64 -15.31
CA GLN A 283 -9.81 3.16 -15.13
C GLN A 283 -9.98 3.89 -13.78
N LEU A 284 -9.48 3.29 -12.69
CA LEU A 284 -9.56 3.94 -11.38
C LEU A 284 -8.71 5.22 -11.33
N LEU A 285 -7.52 5.22 -11.92
CA LEU A 285 -6.66 6.39 -11.95
C LEU A 285 -7.26 7.53 -12.78
N VAL A 286 -7.87 7.22 -13.93
CA VAL A 286 -8.64 8.19 -14.73
C VAL A 286 -9.78 8.79 -13.90
N HIS A 287 -10.57 7.95 -13.23
CA HIS A 287 -11.64 8.41 -12.34
C HIS A 287 -11.12 9.33 -11.21
N MET A 288 -9.97 8.99 -10.62
CA MET A 288 -9.33 9.81 -9.59
C MET A 288 -8.88 11.18 -10.12
N VAL A 289 -8.35 11.24 -11.34
CA VAL A 289 -7.92 12.49 -11.99
C VAL A 289 -9.13 13.37 -12.30
N HIS A 290 -10.21 12.83 -12.87
CA HIS A 290 -11.45 13.59 -13.05
C HIS A 290 -11.99 14.14 -11.74
N LYS A 291 -12.02 13.29 -10.71
CA LYS A 291 -12.48 13.70 -9.38
C LYS A 291 -11.63 14.82 -8.80
N LEU A 292 -10.31 14.82 -9.06
CA LEU A 292 -9.42 15.89 -8.64
C LEU A 292 -9.73 17.20 -9.35
N PHE A 293 -9.84 17.19 -10.68
CA PHE A 293 -10.12 18.39 -11.46
C PHE A 293 -11.50 18.96 -11.17
N ASN A 294 -12.53 18.13 -11.06
CA ASN A 294 -13.86 18.58 -10.66
C ASN A 294 -13.83 19.23 -9.26
N TYR A 295 -13.14 18.62 -8.30
CA TYR A 295 -13.01 19.16 -6.94
C TYR A 295 -12.21 20.47 -6.88
N GLU A 296 -11.22 20.64 -7.76
CA GLU A 296 -10.51 21.90 -7.95
C GLU A 296 -11.43 22.98 -8.51
N ASP A 297 -12.25 22.63 -9.48
CA ASP A 297 -13.21 23.50 -10.17
C ASP A 297 -14.45 23.83 -9.33
N GLY A 298 -14.66 23.12 -8.22
CA GLY A 298 -15.83 23.28 -7.34
C GLY A 298 -17.09 22.57 -7.86
N LEU A 299 -16.90 21.59 -8.75
CA LEU A 299 -17.94 20.74 -9.36
C LEU A 299 -18.10 19.39 -8.63
#